data_AF-A0A520G363-F1
#
_entry.id   AF-A0A520G363-F1
#
_cell.length_a   1.000
_cell.length_b   1.000
_cell.length_c   1.000
_cell.angle_alpha   90.00
_cell.angle_beta   90.00
_cell.angle_gamma   90.00
#
_symmetry.space_group_name_H-M   'P 1'
#
loop_
_entity.id
_entity.type
_entity.pdbx_description
1 polymer ?
#
loop_
_entity_poly.entity_id
_entity_poly.type
_entity_poly.pdbx_seq_one_letter_code
_entity_poly.pdbx_strand_id
1 'polypeptide(L)'
;PGKFKTPWDWTLSSLRALGQRELKTTQGAPLLNQLGQPVWRPGSPAGYDDIAASWAAPEALVRRVELAQRFAAQAGNSIDPRDLAPRLLPGDALGEGTARALARAESASTALALLLVSPDFLRR
;
A
#
# COMPACT_ATOMS: atom_id res chain seq x y z
N PRO A 1 -7.90 5.69 -16.25
CA PRO A 1 -7.09 4.71 -15.49
C PRO A 1 -5.92 5.40 -14.79
N GLY A 2 -5.85 5.26 -13.46
CA GLY A 2 -4.80 5.87 -12.63
C GLY A 2 -3.42 5.24 -12.79
N LYS A 3 -2.36 6.00 -12.49
CA LYS A 3 -0.97 5.47 -12.53
C LYS A 3 -0.73 4.55 -11.33
N PHE A 4 0.04 3.50 -11.52
CA PHE A 4 0.42 2.59 -10.44
C PHE A 4 1.30 3.33 -9.41
N LYS A 5 1.04 3.12 -8.12
CA LYS A 5 1.78 3.79 -7.05
C LYS A 5 3.21 3.27 -6.98
N THR A 6 4.15 4.19 -6.90
CA THR A 6 5.54 3.88 -6.55
C THR A 6 5.59 3.28 -5.13
N PRO A 7 6.65 2.55 -4.75
CA PRO A 7 6.86 2.16 -3.36
C PRO A 7 6.69 3.32 -2.37
N TRP A 8 7.24 4.48 -2.69
CA TRP A 8 7.12 5.70 -1.89
C TRP A 8 5.66 6.12 -1.68
N ASP A 9 4.89 6.25 -2.77
CA ASP A 9 3.48 6.66 -2.69
C ASP A 9 2.65 5.63 -1.92
N TRP A 10 2.86 4.34 -2.19
CA TRP A 10 2.15 3.26 -1.51
C TRP A 10 2.45 3.23 -0.02
N THR A 11 3.71 3.39 0.38
CA THR A 11 4.11 3.43 1.79
C THR A 11 3.48 4.63 2.49
N LEU A 12 3.56 5.83 1.92
CA LEU A 12 2.97 7.03 2.53
C LEU A 12 1.44 6.94 2.61
N SER A 13 0.77 6.49 1.55
CA SER A 13 -0.68 6.26 1.57
C SER A 13 -1.07 5.24 2.64
N SER A 14 -0.31 4.14 2.77
CA SER A 14 -0.59 3.10 3.77
C SER A 14 -0.46 3.65 5.19
N LEU A 15 0.61 4.38 5.50
CA LEU A 15 0.80 4.95 6.83
C LEU A 15 -0.28 5.97 7.17
N ARG A 16 -0.64 6.85 6.23
CA ARG A 16 -1.73 7.80 6.41
C ARG A 16 -3.08 7.12 6.62
N ALA A 17 -3.37 6.06 5.87
CA ALA A 17 -4.56 5.24 6.04
C ALA A 17 -4.66 4.64 7.45
N LEU A 18 -3.52 4.30 8.05
CA LEU A 18 -3.41 3.75 9.40
C LEU A 18 -3.30 4.81 10.50
N GLY A 19 -3.44 6.09 10.16
CA GLY A 19 -3.26 7.20 11.11
C GLY A 19 -1.83 7.37 11.62
N GLN A 20 -0.85 6.66 11.04
CA GLN A 20 0.55 6.73 11.41
C GLN A 20 1.16 8.00 10.81
N ARG A 21 1.45 8.98 11.68
CA ARG A 21 2.01 10.28 11.28
C ARG A 21 3.54 10.30 11.25
N GLU A 22 4.15 9.39 12.00
CA GLU A 22 5.60 9.34 12.14
C GLU A 22 6.10 7.92 11.85
N LEU A 23 7.06 7.84 10.96
CA LEU A 23 7.92 6.67 10.80
C LEU A 23 9.20 6.97 11.56
N LYS A 24 9.67 6.04 12.40
CA LYS A 24 11.02 6.15 12.96
C LYS A 24 12.00 6.25 11.79
N THR A 25 12.87 7.27 11.81
CA THR A 25 13.81 7.55 10.72
C THR A 25 14.68 6.34 10.35
N THR A 26 15.01 5.51 11.34
CA THR A 26 15.76 4.25 11.18
C THR A 26 15.03 3.17 10.39
N GLN A 27 13.72 3.28 10.17
CA GLN A 27 12.90 2.26 9.51
C GLN A 27 12.53 2.62 8.06
N GLY A 28 12.48 3.91 7.71
CA GLY A 28 11.99 4.36 6.40
C GLY A 28 12.88 3.94 5.22
N ALA A 29 14.17 4.30 5.25
CA ALA A 29 15.08 3.99 4.14
C ALA A 29 15.27 2.47 3.92
N PRO A 30 15.45 1.63 4.96
CA PRO A 30 15.51 0.18 4.78
C PRO A 30 14.22 -0.41 4.18
N LEU A 31 13.05 0.09 4.57
CA LEU A 31 11.78 -0.37 4.01
C LEU A 31 11.65 -0.05 2.52
N LEU A 32 12.05 1.17 2.12
CA LEU A 32 12.03 1.57 0.71
C LEU A 32 13.08 0.85 -0.13
N ASN A 33 14.25 0.53 0.45
CA ASN A 33 15.22 -0.36 -0.18
C ASN A 33 14.62 -1.76 -0.42
N GLN A 34 13.89 -2.31 0.56
CA GLN A 34 13.22 -3.60 0.40
C GLN A 34 12.18 -3.56 -0.70
N LEU A 35 11.43 -2.48 -0.85
CA LEU A 35 10.43 -2.31 -1.92
C LEU A 35 11.01 -1.95 -3.30
N GLY A 36 12.33 -1.80 -3.43
CA GLY A 36 12.98 -1.54 -4.72
C GLY A 36 13.07 -0.07 -5.12
N GLN A 37 12.76 0.88 -4.23
CA GLN A 37 12.92 2.32 -4.48
C GLN A 37 13.81 2.96 -3.40
N PRO A 38 15.14 2.74 -3.45
CA PRO A 38 16.05 3.22 -2.41
C PRO A 38 16.04 4.76 -2.28
N VAL A 39 16.13 5.28 -1.05
CA VAL A 39 16.09 6.74 -0.85
C VAL A 39 17.39 7.38 -1.36
N TRP A 40 17.26 8.45 -2.16
CA TRP A 40 18.37 9.21 -2.75
C TRP A 40 19.35 8.41 -3.62
N ARG A 41 18.94 7.27 -4.16
CA ARG A 41 19.81 6.41 -4.97
C ARG A 41 19.10 5.87 -6.23
N PRO A 42 18.62 6.74 -7.13
CA PRO A 42 18.06 6.29 -8.40
C PRO A 42 19.13 5.57 -9.24
N GLY A 43 18.70 4.59 -10.04
CA GLY A 43 19.60 3.79 -10.87
C GLY A 43 20.17 4.51 -12.09
N SER A 44 19.68 5.72 -12.40
CA SER A 44 20.12 6.53 -13.54
C SER A 44 19.96 8.03 -13.27
N PRO A 45 20.60 8.90 -14.07
CA PRO A 45 20.41 10.35 -13.99
C PRO A 45 18.97 10.82 -14.24
N ALA A 46 18.15 10.01 -14.94
CA ALA A 46 16.75 10.33 -15.19
C ALA A 46 15.86 10.16 -13.95
N GLY A 47 16.37 9.53 -12.88
CA GLY A 47 15.60 9.27 -11.66
C GLY A 47 14.89 7.91 -11.68
N TYR A 48 13.71 7.86 -11.07
CA TYR A 48 12.85 6.68 -11.01
C TYR A 48 11.76 6.75 -12.07
N ASP A 49 11.45 5.62 -12.69
CA ASP A 49 10.36 5.53 -13.67
C ASP A 49 9.00 5.79 -13.01
N ASP A 50 8.05 6.30 -13.80
CA ASP A 50 6.67 6.48 -13.38
C ASP A 50 5.69 5.51 -14.08
N ILE A 51 6.23 4.48 -14.76
CA ILE A 51 5.46 3.47 -15.48
C ILE A 51 5.10 2.28 -14.58
N ALA A 52 3.95 1.65 -14.84
CA ALA A 52 3.48 0.53 -14.04
C ALA A 52 4.42 -0.69 -14.07
N ALA A 53 5.06 -0.97 -15.22
CA ALA A 53 5.93 -2.13 -15.39
C ALA A 53 7.11 -2.13 -14.40
N SER A 54 7.63 -0.96 -14.04
CA SER A 54 8.74 -0.82 -13.09
C SER A 54 8.34 -1.11 -11.63
N TRP A 55 7.03 -1.12 -11.32
CA TRP A 55 6.53 -1.19 -9.94
C TRP A 55 5.54 -2.33 -9.67
N ALA A 56 5.02 -2.96 -10.71
CA ALA A 56 4.02 -4.04 -10.63
C ALA A 56 4.57 -5.40 -11.07
N ALA A 57 5.89 -5.57 -11.04
CA ALA A 57 6.53 -6.88 -11.23
C ALA A 57 6.05 -7.86 -10.13
N PRO A 58 5.96 -9.18 -10.44
CA PRO A 58 5.43 -10.16 -9.49
C PRO A 58 6.11 -10.14 -8.12
N GLU A 59 7.44 -10.00 -8.08
CA GLU A 59 8.18 -9.92 -6.82
C GLU A 59 7.82 -8.66 -6.01
N ALA A 60 7.63 -7.51 -6.67
CA ALA A 60 7.34 -6.25 -6.01
C ALA A 60 5.95 -6.28 -5.37
N LEU A 61 5.01 -6.98 -6.02
CA LEU A 61 3.69 -7.24 -5.46
C LEU A 61 3.76 -8.15 -4.23
N VAL A 62 4.55 -9.23 -4.26
CA VAL A 62 4.75 -10.10 -3.10
C VAL A 62 5.33 -9.33 -1.92
N ARG A 63 6.36 -8.50 -2.14
CA ARG A 63 6.95 -7.67 -1.08
C ARG A 63 5.94 -6.69 -0.47
N ARG A 64 5.05 -6.13 -1.28
CA ARG A 64 3.95 -5.28 -0.78
C ARG A 64 2.95 -6.09 0.05
N VAL A 65 2.61 -7.32 -0.35
CA VAL A 65 1.75 -8.21 0.46
C VAL A 65 2.37 -8.48 1.82
N GLU A 66 3.64 -8.86 1.87
CA GLU A 66 4.36 -9.13 3.13
C GLU A 66 4.36 -7.89 4.05
N LEU A 67 4.64 -6.70 3.50
CA LEU A 67 4.64 -5.46 4.27
C LEU A 67 3.22 -5.02 4.67
N ALA A 68 2.21 -5.23 3.83
CA ALA A 68 0.81 -4.96 4.15
C ALA A 68 0.34 -5.81 5.34
N GLN A 69 0.73 -7.09 5.38
CA GLN A 69 0.46 -7.97 6.52
C GLN A 69 1.14 -7.46 7.80
N ARG A 70 2.40 -6.99 7.72
CA ARG A 70 3.09 -6.40 8.87
C ARG A 70 2.42 -5.13 9.36
N PHE A 71 2.00 -4.25 8.46
CA PHE A 71 1.26 -3.03 8.80
C PHE A 71 -0.10 -3.36 9.43
N ALA A 72 -0.82 -4.33 8.88
CA ALA A 72 -2.08 -4.79 9.44
C ALA A 72 -1.92 -5.41 10.83
N ALA A 73 -0.87 -6.21 11.05
CA ALA A 73 -0.55 -6.78 12.35
C ALA A 73 -0.24 -5.69 13.39
N GLN A 74 0.48 -4.63 13.01
CA GLN A 74 0.78 -3.49 13.89
C GLN A 74 -0.46 -2.66 14.22
N ALA A 75 -1.37 -2.47 13.27
CA ALA A 75 -2.63 -1.77 13.51
C ALA A 75 -3.59 -2.59 14.40
N GLY A 76 -3.47 -3.93 14.40
CA GLY A 76 -4.34 -4.82 15.16
C GLY A 76 -5.82 -4.66 14.76
N ASN A 77 -6.71 -4.67 15.75
CA ASN A 77 -8.16 -4.49 15.56
C ASN A 77 -8.62 -3.03 15.74
N SER A 78 -7.70 -2.07 15.76
CA SER A 78 -8.04 -0.65 15.99
C SER A 78 -8.74 0.01 14.80
N ILE A 79 -8.66 -0.60 13.61
CA ILE A 79 -9.18 -0.09 12.35
C ILE A 79 -10.00 -1.20 11.69
N ASP A 80 -11.27 -0.93 11.38
CA ASP A 80 -12.04 -1.79 10.48
C ASP A 80 -11.93 -1.27 9.03
N PRO A 81 -11.31 -2.04 8.11
CA PRO A 81 -11.16 -1.66 6.71
C PRO A 81 -12.48 -1.52 5.96
N ARG A 82 -13.57 -2.13 6.44
CA ARG A 82 -14.90 -2.03 5.84
C ARG A 82 -15.48 -0.62 6.02
N ASP A 83 -15.16 0.03 7.12
CA ASP A 83 -15.54 1.42 7.39
C ASP A 83 -14.54 2.42 6.81
N LEU A 84 -13.27 2.03 6.76
CA LEU A 84 -12.18 2.89 6.29
C LEU A 84 -12.13 2.99 4.76
N ALA A 85 -12.34 1.89 4.03
CA ALA A 85 -12.18 1.86 2.58
C ALA A 85 -13.06 2.89 1.84
N PRO A 86 -14.36 3.07 2.14
CA PRO A 86 -15.19 4.09 1.47
C PRO A 86 -14.72 5.54 1.72
N ARG A 87 -14.01 5.78 2.84
CA ARG A 87 -13.44 7.10 3.16
C ARG A 87 -12.12 7.34 2.44
N LEU A 88 -11.32 6.29 2.26
CA LEU A 88 -10.03 6.36 1.55
C LEU A 88 -10.17 6.38 0.04
N LEU A 89 -11.18 5.67 -0.47
CA LEU A 89 -11.45 5.46 -1.88
C LEU A 89 -12.90 5.91 -2.17
N PRO A 90 -13.18 7.22 -2.16
CA PRO A 90 -14.53 7.74 -2.32
C PRO A 90 -15.02 7.59 -3.76
N GLY A 91 -16.34 7.58 -3.93
CA GLY A 91 -16.98 7.53 -5.24
C GLY A 91 -16.74 6.20 -5.95
N ASP A 92 -16.34 6.27 -7.21
CA ASP A 92 -16.04 5.11 -8.08
C ASP A 92 -14.63 4.54 -7.86
N ALA A 93 -13.83 5.11 -6.96
CA ALA A 93 -12.48 4.64 -6.65
C ALA A 93 -12.47 3.31 -5.88
N LEU A 94 -13.53 2.98 -5.13
CA LEU A 94 -13.68 1.67 -4.47
C LEU A 94 -14.44 0.72 -5.39
N GLY A 95 -13.72 -0.22 -6.01
CA GLY A 95 -14.32 -1.24 -6.86
C GLY A 95 -15.11 -2.28 -6.06
N GLU A 96 -16.16 -2.81 -6.68
CA GLU A 96 -17.01 -3.85 -6.07
C GLU A 96 -16.21 -5.10 -5.68
N GLY A 97 -15.19 -5.46 -6.47
CA GLY A 97 -14.31 -6.58 -6.19
C GLY A 97 -13.55 -6.40 -4.87
N THR A 98 -12.98 -5.22 -4.65
CA THR A 98 -12.30 -4.87 -3.40
C THR A 98 -13.30 -4.85 -2.25
N ALA A 99 -14.43 -4.16 -2.39
CA ALA A 99 -15.46 -4.09 -1.35
C ALA A 99 -15.94 -5.49 -0.91
N ARG A 100 -16.19 -6.39 -1.87
CA ARG A 100 -16.58 -7.78 -1.60
C ARG A 100 -15.48 -8.57 -0.89
N ALA A 101 -14.22 -8.39 -1.27
CA ALA A 101 -13.09 -9.04 -0.61
C ALA A 101 -12.95 -8.59 0.85
N LEU A 102 -13.11 -7.30 1.13
CA LEU A 102 -13.09 -6.77 2.50
C LEU A 102 -14.24 -7.30 3.35
N ALA A 103 -15.45 -7.36 2.79
CA ALA A 103 -16.61 -7.89 3.49
C ALA A 103 -16.44 -9.37 3.88
N ARG A 104 -15.79 -10.17 3.03
CA ARG A 104 -15.57 -11.61 3.25
C ARG A 104 -14.35 -11.96 4.09
N ALA A 105 -13.47 -11.00 4.37
CA ALA A 105 -12.28 -11.25 5.16
C ALA A 105 -12.64 -11.72 6.58
N GLU A 106 -11.93 -12.75 7.05
CA GLU A 106 -12.20 -13.40 8.34
C GLU A 106 -11.84 -12.52 9.55
N SER A 107 -10.97 -11.53 9.35
CA SER A 107 -10.52 -10.62 10.41
C SER A 107 -10.29 -9.20 9.86
N ALA A 108 -10.31 -8.20 10.75
CA ALA A 108 -9.99 -6.82 10.41
C ALA A 108 -8.55 -6.68 9.90
N SER A 109 -7.59 -7.42 10.45
CA SER A 109 -6.19 -7.41 10.00
C SER A 109 -6.05 -7.99 8.59
N THR A 110 -6.73 -9.10 8.28
CA THR A 110 -6.74 -9.68 6.92
C THR A 110 -7.42 -8.72 5.94
N ALA A 111 -8.56 -8.14 6.32
CA ALA A 111 -9.23 -7.12 5.52
C ALA A 111 -8.28 -5.93 5.23
N LEU A 112 -7.44 -5.55 6.19
CA LEU A 112 -6.59 -4.38 6.07
C LEU A 112 -5.44 -4.67 5.12
N ALA A 113 -4.82 -5.84 5.24
CA ALA A 113 -3.82 -6.30 4.29
C ALA A 113 -4.39 -6.35 2.86
N LEU A 114 -5.61 -6.88 2.69
CA LEU A 114 -6.31 -6.93 1.40
C LEU A 114 -6.58 -5.53 0.83
N LEU A 115 -7.01 -4.58 1.67
CA LEU A 115 -7.24 -3.19 1.25
C LEU A 115 -5.93 -2.57 0.70
N LEU A 116 -4.84 -2.70 1.44
CA LEU A 116 -3.54 -2.08 1.08
C LEU A 116 -2.92 -2.66 -0.20
N VAL A 117 -3.29 -3.89 -0.60
CA VAL A 117 -2.83 -4.52 -1.86
C VAL A 117 -3.91 -4.60 -2.93
N SER A 118 -5.07 -4.00 -2.70
CA SER A 118 -6.16 -3.98 -3.67
C SER A 118 -5.76 -3.22 -4.94
N PRO A 119 -6.30 -3.61 -6.12
CA PRO A 119 -6.08 -2.87 -7.36
C PRO A 119 -6.40 -1.38 -7.25
N ASP A 120 -7.44 -1.07 -6.47
CA ASP A 120 -7.93 0.28 -6.24
C ASP A 120 -6.94 1.10 -5.42
N PHE A 121 -6.42 0.53 -4.32
CA PHE A 121 -5.45 1.21 -3.48
C PHE A 121 -4.08 1.31 -4.13
N LEU A 122 -3.70 0.41 -5.04
CA LEU A 122 -2.41 0.44 -5.74
C LEU A 122 -2.33 1.52 -6.83
N ARG A 123 -3.39 2.30 -7.07
CA ARG A 123 -3.43 3.33 -8.11
C ARG A 123 -3.70 4.72 -7.53
N ARG A 124 -3.32 5.75 -8.27
CA ARG A 124 -3.62 7.17 -8.03
C ARG A 124 -4.33 7.77 -9.22
#